data_AF-A0A7X8Q1R1-F1
#
_entry.id   AF-A0A7X8Q1R1-F1
#
_cell.length_a   1.000
_cell.length_b   1.000
_cell.length_c   1.000
_cell.angle_alpha   90.00
_cell.angle_beta   90.00
_cell.angle_gamma   90.00
#
_symmetry.space_group_name_H-M   'P 1'
#
loop_
_entity.id
_entity.type
_entity.pdbx_description
1 polymer ?
#
loop_
_entity_poly.entity_id
_entity_poly.type
_entity_poly.pdbx_seq_one_letter_code
_entity_poly.pdbx_strand_id
1 'polypeptide(L)'
;PECLADLEIGRIDVGIVDVTVASHFLALRPGVFEIATPLNEEFFAIATRQEDTSLLDELNRIIAEMKADGTLHEISMKWFGENVVPE
;
A
#
# COMPACT_ATOMS: atom_id res chain seq x y z
N PRO A 1 8.41 3.65 -10.21
CA PRO A 1 9.24 2.44 -9.96
C PRO A 1 10.01 2.08 -11.22
N GLU A 2 11.27 1.66 -11.11
CA GLU A 2 12.07 1.22 -12.27
C GLU A 2 11.37 0.08 -13.03
N CYS A 3 10.78 -0.87 -12.29
CA CYS A 3 10.03 -1.98 -12.85
C CYS A 3 8.87 -1.55 -13.78
N LEU A 4 8.09 -0.52 -13.43
CA LEU A 4 6.98 -0.05 -14.27
C LEU A 4 7.48 0.71 -15.50
N ALA A 5 8.58 1.45 -15.38
CA ALA A 5 9.21 2.10 -16.54
C ALA A 5 9.75 1.06 -17.54
N ASP A 6 10.31 -0.04 -17.02
CA ASP A 6 10.81 -1.15 -17.84
C ASP A 6 9.70 -1.91 -18.55
N LEU A 7 8.59 -2.13 -17.84
CA LEU A 7 7.41 -2.77 -18.40
C LEU A 7 6.82 -1.93 -19.54
N GLU A 8 6.74 -0.61 -19.36
CA GLU A 8 6.20 0.31 -20.37
C GLU A 8 7.03 0.35 -21.65
N ILE A 9 8.36 0.27 -21.56
CA ILE A 9 9.24 0.23 -22.74
C ILE A 9 9.44 -1.19 -23.31
N GLY A 10 8.80 -2.21 -22.72
CA GLY A 10 8.91 -3.61 -23.16
C GLY A 10 10.26 -4.27 -22.84
N ARG A 11 10.99 -3.78 -21.82
CA ARG A 11 12.23 -4.40 -21.34
C ARG A 11 11.97 -5.67 -20.52
N ILE A 12 10.80 -5.74 -19.88
CA ILE A 12 10.30 -6.91 -19.13
C ILE A 12 8.86 -7.18 -19.54
N ASP A 13 8.42 -8.43 -19.44
CA ASP A 13 7.04 -8.83 -19.76
C ASP A 13 6.09 -8.66 -18.56
N VAL A 14 6.60 -8.81 -17.34
CA VAL A 14 5.80 -8.76 -16.10
C VAL A 14 6.62 -8.11 -14.97
N GLY A 15 5.95 -7.26 -14.19
CA GLY A 15 6.46 -6.70 -12.93
C GLY A 15 5.63 -7.15 -11.73
N ILE A 16 6.29 -7.44 -10.60
CA ILE A 16 5.60 -7.71 -9.33
C ILE A 16 5.70 -6.45 -8.48
N VAL A 17 4.55 -5.91 -8.08
CA VAL A 17 4.43 -4.70 -7.27
C VAL A 17 3.24 -4.82 -6.33
N ASP A 18 3.27 -4.07 -5.23
CA ASP A 18 2.14 -3.99 -4.30
C ASP A 18 0.91 -3.42 -4.99
N VAL A 19 -0.28 -3.91 -4.62
CA VAL A 19 -1.54 -3.50 -5.23
C VAL A 19 -1.79 -1.99 -5.09
N THR A 20 -1.39 -1.39 -3.97
CA THR A 20 -1.54 0.05 -3.74
C THR A 20 -0.69 0.88 -4.72
N VAL A 21 0.51 0.39 -5.05
CA VAL A 21 1.37 0.99 -6.08
C VAL A 21 0.78 0.77 -7.47
N ALA A 22 0.32 -0.45 -7.77
CA ALA A 22 -0.32 -0.77 -9.05
C ALA A 22 -1.53 0.13 -9.31
N SER A 23 -2.46 0.23 -8.35
CA SER A 23 -3.67 1.05 -8.44
C SER A 23 -3.35 2.52 -8.71
N HIS A 24 -2.33 3.07 -8.05
CA HIS A 24 -1.89 4.44 -8.30
C HIS A 24 -1.41 4.66 -9.76
N PHE A 25 -0.60 3.74 -10.29
CA PHE A 25 -0.06 3.87 -11.66
C PHE A 25 -1.11 3.57 -12.74
N LEU A 26 -2.04 2.65 -12.50
CA LEU A 26 -3.18 2.40 -13.38
C LEU A 26 -4.07 3.64 -13.50
N ALA A 27 -4.30 4.35 -12.40
CA ALA A 27 -5.04 5.61 -12.40
C ALA A 27 -4.31 6.74 -13.15
N LEU A 28 -2.99 6.84 -12.99
CA LEU A 28 -2.17 7.86 -13.67
C LEU A 28 -1.95 7.58 -15.17
N ARG A 29 -1.91 6.31 -15.58
CA ARG A 29 -1.66 5.89 -16.96
C ARG A 29 -2.70 4.87 -17.45
N PRO A 30 -3.94 5.30 -17.69
CA PRO A 30 -5.01 4.41 -18.13
C PRO A 30 -4.64 3.68 -19.43
N GLY A 31 -4.77 2.36 -19.43
CA GLY A 31 -4.53 1.51 -20.62
C GLY A 31 -3.06 1.21 -20.93
N VAL A 32 -2.12 1.68 -20.10
CA VAL A 32 -0.68 1.34 -20.25
C VAL A 32 -0.33 0.04 -19.53
N PHE A 33 -0.94 -0.20 -18.36
CA PHE A 33 -0.70 -1.38 -17.54
C PHE A 33 -2.00 -2.13 -17.28
N GLU A 34 -1.89 -3.42 -16.95
CA GLU A 34 -2.99 -4.25 -16.48
C GLU A 34 -2.55 -5.15 -15.32
N ILE A 35 -3.48 -5.52 -14.44
CA ILE A 35 -3.22 -6.50 -13.39
C ILE A 35 -3.44 -7.89 -13.97
N ALA A 36 -2.37 -8.66 -14.09
CA ALA A 36 -2.44 -10.04 -14.59
C ALA A 36 -3.07 -10.99 -13.57
N THR A 37 -2.58 -10.97 -12.32
CA THR A 37 -3.11 -11.81 -11.22
C THR A 37 -2.69 -11.25 -9.86
N PRO A 38 -3.53 -11.36 -8.81
CA PRO A 38 -3.05 -11.27 -7.44
C PRO A 38 -2.16 -12.48 -7.10
N LEU A 39 -1.18 -12.28 -6.22
CA LEU A 39 -0.27 -13.34 -5.77
C LEU A 39 -0.51 -13.73 -4.31
N ASN A 40 -0.69 -12.73 -3.45
CA ASN A 40 -0.87 -12.89 -2.02
C ASN A 40 -1.62 -11.70 -1.40
N GLU A 41 -2.12 -11.92 -0.20
CA GLU A 41 -2.62 -10.86 0.69
C GLU A 41 -1.52 -10.53 1.70
N GLU A 42 -1.26 -9.24 1.89
CA GLU A 42 -0.20 -8.74 2.76
C GLU A 42 -0.72 -7.61 3.65
N PHE A 43 -0.19 -7.53 4.86
CA PHE A 43 -0.47 -6.43 5.79
C PHE A 43 0.77 -5.56 5.94
N PHE A 44 0.59 -4.25 5.78
CA PHE A 44 1.64 -3.29 6.07
C PHE A 44 1.75 -3.03 7.58
N ALA A 45 2.99 -2.89 8.06
CA ALA A 45 3.29 -2.62 9.45
C ALA A 45 4.42 -1.60 9.57
N ILE A 46 4.49 -0.92 10.71
CA ILE A 46 5.64 -0.08 11.08
C ILE A 46 6.62 -0.98 11.83
N ALA A 47 7.76 -1.28 11.22
CA ALA A 47 8.80 -2.07 11.86
C ALA A 47 9.65 -1.22 12.82
N THR A 48 9.83 -1.69 14.05
CA THR A 48 10.72 -1.10 15.08
C THR A 48 11.88 -2.04 15.39
N ARG A 49 12.88 -1.59 16.16
CA ARG A 49 13.89 -2.53 16.71
C ARG A 49 13.20 -3.48 17.69
N GLN A 50 13.74 -4.69 17.84
CA GLN A 50 13.13 -5.73 18.66
C GLN A 50 13.04 -5.34 20.14
N GLU A 51 14.00 -4.56 20.62
CA GLU A 51 14.08 -4.08 22.00
C GLU A 51 13.25 -2.81 22.27
N ASP A 52 12.76 -2.10 21.24
CA ASP A 52 12.04 -0.84 21.37
C ASP A 52 10.54 -1.06 21.71
N THR A 53 10.25 -1.80 22.78
CA THR A 53 8.86 -2.14 23.15
C THR A 53 8.01 -0.92 23.46
N SER A 54 8.58 0.11 24.12
CA SER A 54 7.83 1.33 24.45
C SER A 54 7.40 2.13 23.21
N LEU A 55 8.21 2.14 22.15
CA LEU A 55 7.85 2.79 20.89
C LEU A 55 6.76 1.99 20.17
N LEU A 56 6.91 0.67 20.13
CA LEU A 56 5.93 -0.22 19.53
C LEU A 56 4.55 -0.07 20.18
N ASP A 57 4.51 -0.04 21.51
CA ASP A 57 3.25 0.12 22.27
C ASP A 57 2.56 1.44 21.96
N GLU A 58 3.33 2.54 21.89
CA GLU A 58 2.77 3.86 21.60
C GLU A 58 2.28 3.98 20.14
N LEU A 59 3.03 3.42 19.18
CA LEU A 59 2.59 3.36 17.79
C LEU A 59 1.28 2.58 17.66
N ASN A 60 1.19 1.41 18.28
CA ASN A 60 -0.02 0.60 18.25
C ASN A 60 -1.21 1.30 18.90
N ARG A 61 -1.00 2.01 20.03
CA ARG A 61 -2.04 2.79 20.69
C ARG A 61 -2.59 3.88 19.77
N ILE A 62 -1.72 4.68 19.17
CA ILE A 62 -2.12 5.77 18.28
C ILE A 62 -2.81 5.25 17.01
N ILE A 63 -2.31 4.16 16.41
CA ILE A 63 -2.95 3.54 15.24
C ILE A 63 -4.36 3.04 15.60
N ALA A 64 -4.53 2.43 16.77
CA ALA A 64 -5.85 1.98 17.24
C ALA A 64 -6.80 3.16 17.50
N GLU A 65 -6.32 4.26 18.08
CA GLU A 65 -7.10 5.50 18.24
C GLU A 65 -7.54 6.08 16.90
N MET A 66 -6.62 6.19 15.93
CA MET A 66 -6.92 6.68 14.59
C MET A 66 -7.88 5.76 13.80
N LYS A 67 -7.88 4.45 14.12
CA LYS A 67 -8.85 3.51 13.55
C LYS A 67 -10.24 3.74 14.16
N ALA A 68 -10.30 3.91 15.47
CA ALA A 68 -11.55 4.10 16.20
C ALA A 68 -12.22 5.45 15.92
N ASP A 69 -11.44 6.52 15.74
CA ASP A 69 -11.95 7.87 15.48
C ASP A 69 -12.22 8.16 13.99
N GLY A 70 -11.83 7.26 13.09
CA GLY A 70 -12.03 7.38 11.64
C GLY A 70 -10.91 8.11 10.90
N THR A 71 -9.88 8.62 11.58
CA THR A 71 -8.75 9.31 10.95
C THR A 71 -8.05 8.42 9.91
N LEU A 72 -7.84 7.13 10.21
CA LEU A 72 -7.24 6.20 9.23
C LEU A 72 -8.12 6.01 8.00
N HIS A 73 -9.45 6.01 8.17
CA HIS A 73 -10.38 5.94 7.05
C HIS A 73 -10.25 7.18 6.16
N GLU A 74 -10.22 8.38 6.74
CA GLU A 74 -10.03 9.62 5.98
C GLU A 74 -8.71 9.64 5.21
N ILE A 75 -7.62 9.17 5.83
CA ILE A 75 -6.31 9.03 5.19
C ILE A 75 -6.40 8.06 4.01
N SER A 76 -7.04 6.90 4.20
CA SER A 76 -7.20 5.89 3.16
C SER A 76 -7.97 6.43 1.96
N MET A 77 -9.12 7.06 2.20
CA MET A 77 -9.95 7.64 1.13
C MET A 77 -9.20 8.72 0.37
N LYS A 78 -8.40 9.56 1.05
CA LYS A 78 -7.61 10.62 0.42
C LYS A 78 -6.57 10.08 -0.57
N TRP A 79 -5.88 9.00 -0.21
CA TRP A 79 -4.75 8.50 -1.00
C TRP A 79 -5.13 7.41 -2.00
N PHE A 80 -6.14 6.59 -1.70
CA PHE A 80 -6.50 5.42 -2.49
C PHE A 80 -7.89 5.52 -3.12
N GLY A 81 -8.75 6.44 -2.68
CA GLY A 81 -10.13 6.54 -3.14
C GLY A 81 -11.06 5.44 -2.61
N GLU A 82 -10.53 4.52 -1.81
CA GLU A 82 -11.23 3.44 -1.14
C GLU A 82 -10.66 3.20 0.26
N ASN A 83 -11.38 2.45 1.09
CA ASN A 83 -10.92 2.09 2.42
C ASN A 83 -10.11 0.80 2.36
N VAL A 84 -8.79 0.91 2.52
CA VAL A 84 -7.84 -0.22 2.56
C VAL A 84 -7.37 -0.54 3.98
N VAL A 85 -7.97 0.09 5.01
CA VAL A 85 -7.67 -0.19 6.41
C VAL A 85 -8.22 -1.59 6.76
N PRO A 86 -7.39 -2.54 7.22
CA PRO A 86 -7.87 -3.86 7.64
C PRO A 86 -8.88 -3.75 8.80
N GLU A 87 -9.85 -4.68 8.84
CA GLU A 87 -10.81 -4.80 9.95
C GLU A 87 -10.17 -5.06 11.32
#